data_AF-A0A4U0Z0B6-F1
#
_entry.id   AF-A0A4U0Z0B6-F1
#
_cell.length_a   1.000
_cell.length_b   1.000
_cell.length_c   1.000
_cell.angle_alpha   90.00
_cell.angle_beta   90.00
_cell.angle_gamma   90.00
#
_symmetry.space_group_name_H-M   'P 1'
#
loop_
_entity.id
_entity.type
_entity.pdbx_description
1 polymer ?
#
loop_
_entity_poly.entity_id
_entity_poly.type
_entity_poly.pdbx_seq_one_letter_code
_entity_poly.pdbx_strand_id
1 'polypeptide(L)' 'ADRRALLDGIAAAGRPFRPLALEQMAYLSVEAGETEAAITQLRALTTDQEAPAGLRQRAQQMIVALGGETAAS' A
#
# COMPACT_ATOMS: atom_id res chain seq x y z
N ALA A 1 16.24 -1.68 -6.42
CA ALA A 1 16.50 -2.68 -5.35
C ALA A 1 16.65 -2.01 -3.99
N ASP A 2 17.50 -0.99 -3.87
CA ASP A 2 17.85 -0.36 -2.59
C ASP A 2 16.67 0.21 -1.80
N ARG A 3 15.74 0.92 -2.48
CA ARG A 3 14.55 1.47 -1.82
C ARG A 3 13.63 0.40 -1.26
N ARG A 4 13.52 -0.76 -1.93
CA ARG A 4 12.70 -1.90 -1.47
C ARG A 4 13.30 -2.49 -0.19
N ALA A 5 14.60 -2.77 -0.20
CA ALA A 5 15.29 -3.34 0.95
C ALA A 5 15.22 -2.44 2.20
N LEU A 6 15.30 -1.11 2.01
CA LEU A 6 15.11 -0.15 3.10
C LEU A 6 13.69 -0.18 3.67
N LEU A 7 12.68 -0.29 2.80
CA LEU A 7 11.27 -0.35 3.23
C LEU A 7 10.94 -1.68 3.93
N ASP A 8 11.54 -2.80 3.52
CA ASP A 8 11.30 -4.10 4.15
C ASP A 8 11.63 -4.08 5.66
N GLY A 9 12.73 -3.44 6.05
CA GLY A 9 13.07 -3.26 7.47
C GLY A 9 12.09 -2.36 8.24
N ILE A 10 11.43 -1.42 7.56
CA ILE A 10 10.43 -0.54 8.16
C ILE A 10 9.06 -1.22 8.24
N ALA A 11 8.74 -2.08 7.27
CA ALA A 11 7.49 -2.81 7.13
C ALA A 11 7.33 -4.00 8.09
N ALA A 12 8.29 -4.24 8.99
CA ALA A 12 8.15 -5.28 10.01
C ALA A 12 6.95 -5.01 10.95
N ALA A 13 6.27 -6.08 11.36
CA ALA A 13 5.11 -6.03 12.26
C ALA A 13 5.39 -5.27 13.57
N GLY A 14 4.40 -4.53 14.06
CA GLY A 14 4.51 -3.76 15.30
C GLY A 14 5.35 -2.48 15.22
N ARG A 15 5.97 -2.17 14.07
CA ARG A 15 6.69 -0.90 13.90
C ARG A 15 5.72 0.25 13.60
N PRO A 16 5.89 1.43 14.21
CA PRO A 16 4.97 2.57 14.03
C PRO A 16 4.76 3.00 12.57
N PHE A 17 5.80 2.86 11.74
CA PHE A 17 5.78 3.26 10.34
C PHE A 17 5.49 2.12 9.36
N ARG A 18 5.15 0.92 9.85
CA ARG A 18 4.88 -0.23 8.98
C ARG A 18 3.82 0.09 7.90
N PRO A 19 2.64 0.64 8.24
CA PRO A 19 1.61 0.88 7.22
C PRO A 19 2.08 1.85 6.12
N LEU A 20 2.87 2.87 6.48
CA LEU A 20 3.45 3.80 5.51
C LEU A 20 4.50 3.11 4.63
N ALA A 21 5.33 2.24 5.19
CA ALA A 21 6.32 1.50 4.42
C ALA A 21 5.66 0.57 3.39
N LEU A 22 4.59 -0.13 3.79
CA LEU A 22 3.81 -0.98 2.89
C LEU A 22 3.13 -0.17 1.78
N GLU A 23 2.65 1.04 2.07
CA GLU A 23 2.11 1.93 1.04
C GLU A 23 3.18 2.36 0.03
N GLN A 24 4.37 2.74 0.50
CA GLN A 24 5.50 3.05 -0.39
C GLN A 24 5.92 1.84 -1.22
N MET A 25 5.87 0.65 -0.63
CA MET A 25 6.09 -0.62 -1.33
C MET A 25 5.05 -0.85 -2.45
N ALA A 26 3.80 -0.41 -2.25
CA ALA A 26 2.78 -0.43 -3.31
C ALA A 26 3.07 0.56 -4.43
N TYR A 27 3.53 1.76 -4.11
CA TYR A 27 3.95 2.73 -5.12
C TYR A 27 5.17 2.28 -5.92
N LEU A 28 6.07 1.48 -5.36
CA LEU A 28 7.13 0.85 -6.13
C LEU A 28 6.58 -0.10 -7.21
N SER A 29 5.52 -0.86 -6.92
CA SER A 29 4.86 -1.69 -7.94
C SER A 29 4.17 -0.83 -9.00
N VAL A 30 3.58 0.33 -8.63
CA VAL A 30 3.06 1.31 -9.61
C VAL A 30 4.18 1.83 -10.51
N GLU A 31 5.32 2.26 -9.94
CA GLU A 31 6.49 2.74 -10.68
C GLU A 31 7.03 1.67 -11.66
N ALA A 32 6.93 0.39 -11.29
CA ALA A 32 7.34 -0.74 -12.12
C ALA A 32 6.30 -1.15 -13.19
N GLY A 33 5.13 -0.52 -13.24
CA GLY A 33 4.03 -0.90 -14.14
C GLY A 33 3.27 -2.15 -13.71
N GLU A 34 3.49 -2.63 -12.49
CA GLU A 34 2.85 -3.81 -11.91
C GLU A 34 1.51 -3.45 -11.26
N THR A 35 0.56 -2.95 -12.05
CA THR A 35 -0.72 -2.38 -11.57
C THR A 35 -1.50 -3.35 -10.67
N GLU A 36 -1.63 -4.62 -11.06
CA GLU A 36 -2.35 -5.63 -10.27
C GLU A 36 -1.68 -5.92 -8.92
N ALA A 37 -0.34 -5.92 -8.88
CA ALA A 37 0.41 -6.10 -7.65
C ALA A 37 0.20 -4.91 -6.71
N ALA A 38 0.26 -3.69 -7.25
CA ALA A 38 -0.02 -2.48 -6.49
C ALA A 38 -1.45 -2.48 -5.92
N ILE A 39 -2.45 -2.82 -6.73
CA ILE A 39 -3.86 -2.93 -6.28
C ILE A 39 -3.97 -3.94 -5.14
N THR A 40 -3.36 -5.13 -5.27
CA THR A 40 -3.38 -6.16 -4.23
C THR A 40 -2.77 -5.66 -2.91
N GLN A 41 -1.63 -4.98 -2.98
CA GLN A 41 -0.94 -4.44 -1.81
C GLN A 41 -1.74 -3.30 -1.15
N LEU A 42 -2.33 -2.41 -1.95
CA LEU A 42 -3.20 -1.33 -1.45
C LEU A 42 -4.48 -1.88 -0.82
N ARG A 43 -5.09 -2.94 -1.38
CA ARG A 43 -6.27 -3.61 -0.79
C ARG A 43 -5.96 -4.13 0.60
N ALA A 44 -4.79 -4.75 0.80
CA ALA A 44 -4.37 -5.20 2.12
C ALA A 44 -4.30 -4.05 3.13
N LEU A 45 -3.85 -2.85 2.72
CA LEU A 45 -3.84 -1.67 3.58
C LEU A 45 -5.23 -1.17 3.94
N THR A 46 -6.23 -1.34 3.07
CA THR A 46 -7.60 -0.88 3.34
C THR A 46 -8.28 -1.62 4.50
N THR A 47 -7.83 -2.84 4.80
CA THR A 47 -8.35 -3.69 5.89
C THR A 47 -7.35 -3.84 7.04
N ASP A 48 -6.21 -3.15 6.96
CA ASP A 48 -5.15 -3.22 7.96
C ASP A 48 -5.54 -2.44 9.22
N GLN A 49 -5.62 -3.15 10.34
CA GLN A 49 -6.04 -2.59 11.63
C GLN A 49 -5.00 -1.66 12.24
N GLU A 50 -3.73 -1.78 11.86
CA GLU A 50 -2.68 -0.87 12.32
C GLU A 50 -2.53 0.36 11.41
N ALA A 51 -3.15 0.36 10.22
CA ALA A 51 -3.12 1.50 9.31
C ALA A 51 -4.07 2.61 9.80
N PRO A 52 -3.62 3.87 9.94
CA PRO A 52 -4.51 4.99 10.27
C PRO A 52 -5.60 5.20 9.22
N ALA A 53 -6.77 5.70 9.63
CA ALA A 53 -7.92 5.90 8.74
C ALA A 53 -7.59 6.69 7.46
N GLY A 54 -6.81 7.78 7.59
CA GLY A 54 -6.39 8.58 6.43
C GLY A 54 -5.47 7.82 5.45
N LEU A 55 -4.69 6.85 5.92
CA LEU A 55 -3.88 5.99 5.05
C LEU A 55 -4.77 4.98 4.31
N ARG A 56 -5.72 4.35 5.01
CA ARG A 56 -6.68 3.44 4.39
C ARG A 56 -7.52 4.13 3.31
N GLN A 57 -7.96 5.36 3.58
CA GLN A 57 -8.66 6.18 2.59
C GLN A 57 -7.79 6.46 1.37
N ARG A 58 -6.53 6.87 1.55
CA ARG A 58 -5.61 7.10 0.43
C ARG A 58 -5.35 5.84 -0.38
N ALA A 59 -5.21 4.69 0.27
CA ALA A 59 -5.08 3.41 -0.41
C ALA A 59 -6.32 3.08 -1.27
N GLN A 60 -7.53 3.33 -0.76
CA GLN A 60 -8.77 3.19 -1.55
C GLN A 60 -8.79 4.11 -2.77
N GLN A 61 -8.43 5.39 -2.60
CA GLN A 61 -8.37 6.34 -3.72
C GLN A 61 -7.36 5.90 -4.79
N MET A 62 -6.21 5.36 -4.37
CA MET A 62 -5.23 4.86 -5.32
C MET A 62 -5.71 3.60 -6.06
N ILE A 63 -6.41 2.68 -5.39
CA ILE A 63 -7.01 1.51 -6.07
C ILE A 63 -7.92 1.97 -7.21
N VAL A 64 -8.79 2.94 -6.96
CA VAL A 64 -9.69 3.51 -7.99
C VAL A 64 -8.90 4.19 -9.11
N ALA A 65 -7.87 4.98 -8.76
CA ALA A 65 -7.02 5.65 -9.76
C ALA A 65 -6.26 4.67 -10.66
N LEU A 66 -5.93 3.49 -10.14
CA LEU A 66 -5.30 2.40 -10.89
C LEU A 66 -6.31 1.54 -11.69
N GLY A 67 -7.61 1.87 -11.63
CA GLY A 67 -8.68 1.16 -12.34
C GLY A 67 -9.23 -0.06 -11.57
N GLY A 68 -8.87 -0.24 -10.30
CA GLY A 68 -9.40 -1.30 -9.45
C GLY A 68 -10.71 -0.92 -8.74
N GLU A 69 -11.52 -1.92 -8.47
CA GLU A 69 -12.77 -1.75 -7.70
C GLU A 69 -12.51 -1.83 -6.18
N THR A 70 -13.11 -0.92 -5.43
CA THR A 70 -13.24 -1.00 -3.97
C THR A 70 -14.65 -1.47 -3.59
N ALA A 71 -14.86 -1.91 -2.35
CA ALA A 71 -16.21 -2.30 -1.89
C ALA A 71 -17.27 -1.16 -1.97
N ALA A 72 -16.83 0.08 -2.25
CA ALA A 72 -17.68 1.25 -2.38
C ALA A 72 -17.91 1.71 -3.83
N SER A 73 -17.40 0.98 -4.83
CA SER A 73 -17.45 1.32 -6.27
C SER A 73 -18.07 0.21 -7.09
#